data_AF-A0A0M2JY74-F1
#
_entry.id   AF-A0A0M2JY74-F1
#
_cell.length_a   1.000
_cell.length_b   1.000
_cell.length_c   1.000
_cell.angle_alpha   90.00
_cell.angle_beta   90.00
_cell.angle_gamma   90.00
#
_symmetry.space_group_name_H-M   'P 1'
#
loop_
_entity.id
_entity.type
_entity.pdbx_description
1 polymer ?
#
loop_
_entity_poly.entity_id
_entity_poly.type
_entity_poly.pdbx_seq_one_letter_code
_entity_poly.pdbx_strand_id
1 'polypeptide(L)' 'MATATHTKDNCLSLDRLREGPPTVSIETAAQYLGVSRGFAYRMVKSGHLPVIRLSGTRMRVPAAKLLRLLEGESDATAGA' A
#
# COMPACT_ATOMS: atom_id res chain seq x y z
N MET A 1 13.82 8.70 22.13
CA MET A 1 12.43 8.28 21.85
C MET A 1 11.67 9.50 21.36
N ALA A 2 11.67 9.76 20.06
CA ALA A 2 11.03 10.95 19.47
C ALA A 2 9.72 10.52 18.80
N THR A 3 8.61 10.75 19.48
CA THR A 3 7.26 10.64 18.95
C THR A 3 6.95 11.93 18.19
N ALA A 4 6.86 11.87 16.86
CA ALA A 4 6.49 13.03 16.06
C ALA A 4 4.96 13.16 16.04
N THR A 5 4.42 14.03 16.90
CA THR A 5 3.02 14.47 16.82
C THR A 5 2.86 15.31 15.57
N HIS A 6 2.15 14.82 14.55
CA HIS A 6 1.86 15.61 13.36
C HIS A 6 0.36 15.85 13.16
N THR A 7 -0.01 17.09 13.46
CA THR A 7 -1.30 17.73 13.23
C THR A 7 -1.74 17.61 11.77
N LYS A 8 -2.77 16.77 11.52
CA LYS A 8 -3.67 16.79 10.34
C LYS A 8 -3.07 17.30 9.02
N ASP A 9 -2.00 16.68 8.53
CA ASP A 9 -1.64 16.86 7.13
C ASP A 9 -2.21 15.72 6.29
N ASN A 10 -2.85 16.15 5.22
CA ASN A 10 -3.34 15.31 4.14
C ASN A 10 -2.20 14.66 3.34
N CYS A 11 -0.95 14.82 3.79
CA CYS A 11 0.25 14.20 3.27
C CYS A 11 0.24 12.70 3.59
N LEU A 12 0.57 11.91 2.58
CA LEU A 12 0.65 10.46 2.63
C LEU A 12 1.90 10.06 3.45
N SER A 13 1.81 10.10 4.78
CA SER A 13 2.91 9.72 5.68
C SER A 13 2.82 8.25 6.12
N LEU A 14 3.98 7.64 6.42
CA LEU A 14 4.04 6.25 6.90
C LEU A 14 3.35 6.08 8.26
N ASP A 15 3.44 7.07 9.14
CA ASP A 15 2.74 7.06 10.43
C ASP A 15 1.22 7.05 10.25
N ARG A 16 0.69 7.82 9.26
CA ARG A 16 -0.74 7.78 8.91
C ARG A 16 -1.18 6.44 8.34
N LEU A 17 -0.30 5.73 7.64
CA LEU A 17 -0.59 4.38 7.14
C LEU A 17 -0.62 3.34 8.28
N ARG A 18 0.15 3.57 9.36
CA ARG A 18 0.16 2.74 10.57
C ARG A 18 -1.04 3.01 11.48
N GLU A 19 -1.49 4.26 11.59
CA GLU A 19 -2.65 4.68 12.40
C GLU A 19 -3.99 4.60 11.65
N GLY A 20 -3.94 4.60 10.32
CA GLY A 20 -5.09 4.69 9.43
C GLY A 20 -5.87 3.39 9.24
N PRO A 21 -6.82 3.36 8.29
CA PRO A 21 -7.64 2.19 8.04
C PRO A 21 -6.76 0.99 7.66
N PRO A 22 -7.06 -0.22 8.19
CA PRO A 22 -6.24 -1.42 7.99
C PRO A 22 -6.14 -1.84 6.51
N THR A 23 -7.02 -1.30 5.66
CA THR A 23 -7.02 -1.51 4.22
C THR A 23 -7.21 -0.19 3.47
N VAL A 24 -6.39 0.02 2.44
CA VAL A 24 -6.48 1.17 1.52
C VAL A 24 -6.92 0.71 0.12
N SER A 25 -7.33 1.65 -0.74
CA SER A 25 -7.62 1.34 -2.15
C SER A 25 -6.34 1.20 -2.97
N ILE A 26 -6.44 0.62 -4.17
CA ILE A 26 -5.32 0.53 -5.12
C ILE A 26 -4.81 1.92 -5.50
N GLU A 27 -5.71 2.89 -5.68
CA GLU A 27 -5.34 4.26 -6.03
C GLU A 27 -4.57 4.96 -4.90
N THR A 28 -4.95 4.73 -3.65
CA THR A 28 -4.21 5.25 -2.49
C THR A 28 -2.83 4.58 -2.39
N ALA A 29 -2.76 3.26 -2.53
CA ALA A 29 -1.50 2.53 -2.58
C ALA A 29 -0.56 3.03 -3.69
N ALA A 30 -1.11 3.31 -4.88
CA ALA A 30 -0.36 3.84 -6.02
C ALA A 30 0.31 5.18 -5.69
N GLN A 31 -0.39 6.06 -4.96
CA GLN A 31 0.15 7.34 -4.54
C GLN A 31 1.29 7.18 -3.52
N TYR A 32 1.16 6.27 -2.55
CA TYR A 32 2.26 5.96 -1.62
C TYR A 32 3.49 5.39 -2.34
N LEU A 33 3.29 4.65 -3.42
CA LEU A 33 4.35 4.06 -4.23
C LEU A 33 4.94 5.03 -5.28
N GLY A 34 4.32 6.19 -5.50
CA GLY A 34 4.73 7.13 -6.56
C GLY A 34 4.47 6.63 -7.98
N VAL A 35 3.53 5.70 -8.16
CA VAL A 35 3.20 5.10 -9.47
C VAL A 35 1.84 5.54 -10.00
N SER A 36 1.66 5.45 -11.32
CA SER A 36 0.36 5.74 -11.93
C SER A 36 -0.68 4.68 -11.57
N ARG A 37 -1.96 5.08 -11.57
CA ARG A 37 -3.10 4.18 -11.28
C ARG A 37 -3.09 2.95 -12.19
N GLY A 38 -2.88 3.16 -13.49
CA GLY A 38 -2.79 2.06 -14.47
C GLY A 38 -1.64 1.10 -14.20
N PHE A 39 -0.48 1.62 -13.77
CA PHE A 39 0.66 0.79 -13.39
C PHE A 39 0.38 -0.01 -12.12
N ALA A 40 -0.27 0.61 -11.11
CA ALA A 40 -0.69 -0.10 -9.91
C ALA A 40 -1.66 -1.26 -10.22
N TYR A 41 -2.66 -1.05 -11.09
CA TYR A 41 -3.55 -2.13 -11.53
C TYR A 41 -2.80 -3.23 -12.30
N ARG A 42 -1.79 -2.89 -13.10
CA ARG A 42 -0.92 -3.89 -13.75
C ARG A 42 -0.11 -4.69 -12.73
N MET A 43 0.47 -4.03 -11.72
CA MET A 43 1.19 -4.68 -10.62
C MET A 43 0.30 -5.61 -9.80
N VAL A 44 -0.96 -5.25 -9.60
CA VAL A 44 -1.96 -6.12 -8.97
C VAL A 44 -2.20 -7.38 -9.81
N LYS A 45 -2.27 -7.23 -11.13
CA LYS A 45 -2.47 -8.35 -12.05
C LYS A 45 -1.23 -9.26 -12.12
N SER A 46 -0.03 -8.70 -12.05
CA SER A 46 1.23 -9.45 -12.03
C SER A 46 1.61 -10.00 -10.65
N GLY A 47 0.86 -9.66 -9.59
CA GLY A 47 1.11 -10.16 -8.23
C GLY A 47 2.18 -9.40 -7.46
N HIS A 48 2.79 -8.36 -8.03
CA HIS A 48 3.78 -7.52 -7.36
C HIS A 48 3.18 -6.57 -6.32
N LEU A 49 1.87 -6.30 -6.36
CA LEU A 49 1.19 -5.50 -5.34
C LEU A 49 0.36 -6.40 -4.41
N PRO A 50 0.56 -6.32 -3.08
CA PRO A 50 -0.23 -7.10 -2.14
C PRO A 50 -1.68 -6.61 -2.07
N VAL A 51 -2.61 -7.34 -2.67
CA VAL A 51 -4.05 -7.04 -2.62
C VAL A 51 -4.86 -8.17 -2.01
N ILE A 52 -5.89 -7.80 -1.26
CA ILE A 52 -6.99 -8.67 -0.87
C ILE A 52 -8.16 -8.40 -1.82
N ARG A 53 -8.65 -9.45 -2.46
CA ARG A 53 -9.89 -9.41 -3.25
C ARG A 53 -11.05 -9.69 -2.30
N LEU A 54 -11.87 -8.69 -2.00
CA LEU A 54 -13.07 -8.89 -1.17
C LEU A 54 -14.24 -9.45 -2.02
N SER A 55 -14.25 -9.13 -3.31
CA SER A 55 -15.19 -9.64 -4.30
C SER A 55 -14.61 -9.45 -5.71
N GLY A 56 -15.26 -9.97 -6.76
CA GLY A 56 -14.78 -9.88 -8.15
C GLY A 56 -14.46 -8.46 -8.62
N THR A 57 -15.12 -7.45 -8.05
CA THR A 57 -14.97 -6.03 -8.44
C THR A 57 -14.29 -5.17 -7.37
N ARG A 58 -14.12 -5.67 -6.15
CA ARG A 58 -13.59 -4.87 -5.02
C ARG A 58 -12.26 -5.40 -4.55
N MET A 59 -11.23 -4.59 -4.78
CA MET A 59 -9.85 -4.86 -4.38
C MET A 59 -9.39 -3.84 -3.35
N ARG A 60 -8.74 -4.33 -2.29
CA ARG A 60 -8.17 -3.52 -1.22
C ARG A 60 -6.74 -3.93 -0.99
N VAL A 61 -5.86 -2.98 -0.72
CA VAL A 61 -4.46 -3.21 -0.36
C VAL A 61 -4.35 -3.15 1.16
N PRO A 62 -3.85 -4.21 1.83
CA PRO A 62 -3.58 -4.15 3.26
C PRO A 62 -2.45 -3.16 3.55
N ALA A 63 -2.69 -2.23 4.47
CA ALA A 63 -1.68 -1.25 4.87
C ALA A 63 -0.40 -1.92 5.37
N ALA A 64 -0.53 -2.98 6.17
CA ALA A 64 0.61 -3.74 6.72
C ALA A 64 1.51 -4.37 5.64
N LYS A 65 0.92 -4.92 4.56
CA LYS A 65 1.72 -5.50 3.47
C LYS A 65 2.36 -4.42 2.60
N LEU A 66 1.68 -3.28 2.43
CA LEU A 66 2.25 -2.14 1.70
C LEU A 66 3.42 -1.51 2.47
N LEU A 67 3.31 -1.40 3.81
CA LEU A 67 4.40 -0.99 4.69
C LEU A 67 5.62 -1.89 4.54
N ARG A 68 5.46 -3.22 4.65
CA ARG A 68 6.58 -4.16 4.46
C ARG A 68 7.28 -3.98 3.12
N LEU A 69 6.50 -3.81 2.04
CA LEU A 69 7.04 -3.59 0.70
C LEU A 69 7.83 -2.28 0.60
N LEU A 70 7.37 -1.20 1.28
CA LEU A 70 8.08 0.09 1.36
C LEU A 70 9.31 0.05 2.27
N GLU A 71 9.27 -0.77 3.32
CA GLU A 71 10.37 -1.00 4.27
C GLU A 71 11.51 -1.82 3.65
N GLY A 72 11.37 -2.25 2.38
CA GLY A 72 12.39 -3.02 1.67
C GLY A 72 12.32 -4.52 1.96
N GLU A 73 11.36 -4.97 2.76
CA GLU A 73 10.93 -6.36 2.81
C GLU A 73 10.05 -6.63 1.59
N SER A 74 10.64 -6.48 0.40
CA SER A 74 10.04 -7.04 -0.79
C SER A 74 9.92 -8.54 -0.54
N ASP A 75 8.69 -8.99 -0.28
CA ASP A 75 8.25 -10.36 -0.50
C ASP A 75 8.34 -10.59 -2.02
N ALA A 76 9.56 -10.62 -2.53
CA ALA A 76 9.92 -11.14 -3.82
C ALA A 76 9.75 -12.65 -3.74
N THR A 77 8.51 -13.10 -3.52
CA THR A 77 8.15 -14.49 -3.75
C THR A 77 8.21 -14.72 -5.26
N ALA A 78 9.38 -15.20 -5.68
CA ALA A 78 9.61 -16.28 -6.63
C ALA A 78 8.52 -16.50 -7.69
N GLY A 79 8.83 -16.09 -8.91
CA GLY A 79 8.37 -16.73 -10.13
C GLY A 79 9.59 -17.24 -10.89
N ALA A 80 10.09 -18.41 -10.51
CA ALA A 80 11.00 -19.25 -11.28
C ALA A 80 10.32 -20.60 -11.51
#